data_AF-A0A954ZA08-F1
#
_entry.id   AF-A0A954ZA08-F1
#
_cell.length_a   1.000
_cell.length_b   1.000
_cell.length_c   1.000
_cell.angle_alpha   90.00
_cell.angle_beta   90.00
_cell.angle_gamma   90.00
#
_symmetry.space_group_name_H-M   'P 1'
#
loop_
_entity.id
_entity.type
_entity.pdbx_description
1 polymer ?
#
loop_
_entity_poly.entity_id
_entity_poly.type
_entity_poly.pdbx_seq_one_letter_code
_entity_poly.pdbx_strand_id
1 'polypeptide(L)'
;GRGGGGGGGRRGGGGRGGAFNIAPEKVARVEVDLLCLDHGLREPSSGKPYEIRPIENYISDPAVIELVTAYGNGELPTAAAQAAAWHLNSGVSFEELAAKLTGTERQVVREPYFSRDQIFAAVEIAQRARELGASRVVKPRPFKLPSERELDEATSPGDEQASPGDVLESEEVNAEPTEAESAPAEQPAVEAEASATGSTPAPTTNVG
;
A
#
# COMPACT_ATOMS: atom_id res chain seq x y z
N GLY A 1 58.59 -7.07 35.58
CA GLY A 1 57.46 -7.86 35.04
C GLY A 1 56.16 -7.22 35.48
N ARG A 2 55.28 -6.88 34.55
CA ARG A 2 53.95 -6.31 34.82
C ARG A 2 53.00 -6.90 33.80
N GLY A 3 52.01 -7.64 34.28
CA GLY A 3 51.00 -8.32 33.47
C GLY A 3 49.90 -7.37 32.99
N GLY A 4 49.29 -7.77 31.87
CA GLY A 4 48.04 -7.28 31.29
C GLY A 4 47.81 -8.17 30.08
N GLY A 5 46.90 -9.14 30.12
CA GLY A 5 45.48 -8.94 30.38
C GLY A 5 44.80 -9.15 29.02
N GLY A 6 44.49 -10.41 28.72
CA GLY A 6 43.87 -10.80 27.46
C GLY A 6 42.46 -10.22 27.30
N GLY A 7 42.19 -9.71 26.11
CA GLY A 7 40.87 -9.59 25.51
C GLY A 7 41.09 -9.82 24.03
N GLY A 8 40.82 -11.01 23.48
CA GLY A 8 39.52 -11.66 23.52
C GLY A 8 38.75 -11.20 22.29
N GLY A 9 39.13 -11.74 21.13
CA GLY A 9 38.47 -11.44 19.86
C GLY A 9 37.00 -11.85 19.90
N ARG A 10 36.12 -10.90 19.59
CA ARG A 10 34.76 -11.13 19.10
C ARG A 10 34.33 -9.94 18.24
N ARG A 11 34.69 -9.97 16.96
CA ARG A 11 33.87 -9.35 15.90
C ARG A 11 33.27 -10.50 15.10
N GLY A 12 32.33 -11.18 15.74
CA GLY A 12 31.46 -12.16 15.10
C GLY A 12 30.39 -11.41 14.32
N GLY A 13 30.17 -11.83 13.08
CA GLY A 13 29.22 -11.24 12.15
C GLY A 13 27.77 -11.34 12.64
N GLY A 14 27.00 -10.32 12.30
CA GLY A 14 25.54 -10.37 12.32
C GLY A 14 25.07 -10.56 10.89
N GLY A 15 24.77 -11.81 10.52
CA GLY A 15 24.12 -12.12 9.26
C GLY A 15 22.75 -11.44 9.21
N ARG A 16 22.54 -10.60 8.19
CA ARG A 16 21.20 -10.24 7.71
C ARG A 16 20.56 -11.52 7.16
N GLY A 17 19.58 -12.08 7.88
CA GLY A 17 18.85 -13.27 7.42
C GLY A 17 18.36 -14.15 8.57
N GLY A 18 17.42 -13.66 9.38
CA GLY A 18 16.69 -14.50 10.32
C GLY A 18 15.53 -15.19 9.60
N ALA A 19 15.62 -16.50 9.41
CA ALA A 19 14.54 -17.33 8.92
C ALA A 19 13.29 -17.17 9.82
N PHE A 20 12.16 -16.76 9.23
CA PHE A 20 10.85 -16.77 9.89
C PHE A 20 10.44 -18.23 10.18
N ASN A 21 10.90 -18.78 11.29
CA ASN A 21 10.48 -20.10 11.76
C ASN A 21 9.63 -19.93 13.02
N ILE A 22 8.32 -20.00 12.85
CA ILE A 22 7.35 -20.06 13.95
C ILE A 22 6.96 -21.54 14.07
N ALA A 23 7.27 -22.15 15.21
CA ALA A 23 6.91 -23.54 15.45
C ALA A 23 5.37 -23.71 15.37
N PRO A 24 4.86 -24.88 14.94
CA PRO A 24 3.43 -25.16 14.96
C PRO A 24 2.82 -24.85 16.34
N GLU A 25 1.63 -24.25 16.34
CA GLU A 25 0.87 -23.89 17.56
C GLU A 25 1.58 -22.88 18.49
N LYS A 26 2.67 -22.24 18.04
CA LYS A 26 3.33 -21.17 18.79
C LYS A 26 2.99 -19.81 18.22
N VAL A 27 2.85 -18.85 19.13
CA VAL A 27 2.70 -17.43 18.79
C VAL A 27 4.04 -16.76 19.00
N ALA A 28 4.55 -16.11 17.95
CA ALA A 28 5.73 -15.27 18.03
C ALA A 28 5.32 -13.80 17.89
N ARG A 29 6.02 -12.93 18.62
CA ARG A 29 5.96 -11.48 18.38
C ARG A 29 7.04 -11.14 17.37
N VAL A 30 6.63 -10.52 16.27
CA VAL A 30 7.52 -10.08 15.19
C VAL A 30 7.49 -8.57 15.16
N GLU A 31 8.66 -7.95 15.15
CA GLU A 31 8.80 -6.53 14.87
C GLU A 31 8.71 -6.32 13.35
N VAL A 32 7.78 -5.47 12.93
CA VAL A 32 7.53 -5.16 11.53
C VAL A 32 7.60 -3.65 11.39
N ASP A 33 8.44 -3.18 10.48
CA ASP A 33 8.47 -1.76 10.13
C ASP A 33 7.18 -1.41 9.38
N LEU A 34 6.47 -0.40 9.89
CA LEU A 34 5.18 0.04 9.35
C LEU A 34 5.28 1.46 8.81
N LEU A 35 4.36 1.77 7.90
CA LEU A 35 4.20 3.08 7.28
C LEU A 35 2.72 3.40 7.17
N CYS A 36 2.32 4.65 7.41
CA CYS A 36 0.96 5.10 7.19
C CYS A 36 0.78 5.44 5.70
N LEU A 37 -0.09 4.72 4.99
CA LEU A 37 -0.33 5.01 3.57
C LEU A 37 -1.17 6.27 3.37
N ASP A 38 -2.16 6.48 4.24
CA ASP A 38 -3.07 7.62 4.14
C ASP A 38 -2.71 8.71 5.15
N HIS A 39 -2.81 9.96 4.70
CA HIS A 39 -2.65 11.12 5.55
C HIS A 39 -3.96 11.48 6.27
N GLY A 40 -3.84 11.96 7.51
CA GLY A 40 -4.98 12.52 8.25
C GLY A 40 -5.88 11.47 8.94
N LEU A 41 -5.64 10.18 8.71
CA LEU A 41 -6.30 9.12 9.46
C LEU A 41 -5.84 9.12 10.92
N ARG A 42 -6.75 8.74 11.81
CA ARG A 42 -6.46 8.61 13.23
C ARG A 42 -5.46 7.48 13.45
N GLU A 43 -4.54 7.72 14.39
CA GLU A 43 -3.56 6.73 14.84
C GLU A 43 -4.21 5.36 15.13
N PRO A 44 -3.65 4.25 14.61
CA PRO A 44 -4.08 2.91 14.96
C PRO A 44 -4.09 2.69 16.48
N SER A 45 -5.09 1.97 16.97
CA SER A 45 -5.24 1.62 18.39
C SER A 45 -5.38 0.11 18.52
N SER A 46 -4.68 -0.49 19.46
CA SER A 46 -4.65 -1.95 19.68
C SER A 46 -6.01 -2.62 19.89
N GLY A 47 -7.04 -1.88 20.30
CA GLY A 47 -8.40 -2.41 20.48
C GLY A 47 -9.20 -2.59 19.20
N LYS A 48 -8.70 -2.16 18.03
CA LYS A 48 -9.36 -2.37 16.75
C LYS A 48 -8.95 -3.71 16.14
N PRO A 49 -9.86 -4.45 15.48
CA PRO A 49 -9.50 -5.62 14.70
C PRO A 49 -8.68 -5.19 13.48
N TYR A 50 -7.58 -5.90 13.22
CA TYR A 50 -6.68 -5.65 12.08
C TYR A 50 -6.57 -6.90 11.23
N GLU A 51 -6.57 -6.71 9.91
CA GLU A 51 -6.37 -7.77 8.92
C GLU A 51 -5.19 -7.43 8.03
N ILE A 52 -4.32 -8.41 7.77
CA ILE A 52 -3.20 -8.25 6.83
C ILE A 52 -3.74 -8.54 5.42
N ARG A 53 -3.57 -7.59 4.51
CA ARG A 53 -4.00 -7.70 3.12
C ARG A 53 -2.82 -7.51 2.16
N PRO A 54 -2.80 -8.20 1.01
CA PRO A 54 -1.86 -7.88 -0.07
C PRO A 54 -1.99 -6.41 -0.49
N ILE A 55 -0.85 -5.72 -0.62
CA ILE A 55 -0.85 -4.31 -1.03
C ILE A 55 -1.45 -4.12 -2.42
N GLU A 56 -1.27 -5.09 -3.32
CA GLU A 56 -1.79 -5.06 -4.69
C GLU A 56 -3.32 -5.08 -4.77
N ASN A 57 -4.00 -5.44 -3.67
CA ASN A 57 -5.46 -5.49 -3.61
C ASN A 57 -6.07 -4.18 -3.07
N TYR A 58 -5.24 -3.27 -2.54
CA TYR A 58 -5.68 -2.02 -1.94
C TYR A 58 -5.15 -0.79 -2.68
N ILE A 59 -3.90 -0.87 -3.16
CA ILE A 59 -3.22 0.23 -3.83
C ILE A 59 -3.16 -0.03 -5.34
N SER A 60 -3.67 0.94 -6.11
CA SER A 60 -3.65 0.90 -7.57
C SER A 60 -2.37 1.49 -8.17
N ASP A 61 -1.72 2.44 -7.46
CA ASP A 61 -0.53 3.11 -7.97
C ASP A 61 0.71 2.20 -7.81
N PRO A 62 1.36 1.77 -8.91
CA PRO A 62 2.58 0.97 -8.84
C PRO A 62 3.74 1.69 -8.14
N ALA A 63 3.80 3.02 -8.18
CA ALA A 63 4.88 3.78 -7.53
C ALA A 63 4.86 3.61 -6.00
N VAL A 64 3.66 3.58 -5.41
CA VAL A 64 3.49 3.35 -3.96
C VAL A 64 3.95 1.94 -3.59
N ILE A 65 3.72 0.95 -4.45
CA ILE A 65 4.17 -0.44 -4.22
C ILE A 65 5.70 -0.53 -4.24
N GLU A 66 6.37 0.12 -5.19
CA GLU A 66 7.84 0.18 -5.24
C GLU A 66 8.41 0.85 -3.98
N LEU A 67 7.82 1.98 -3.56
CA LEU A 67 8.20 2.69 -2.35
C LEU A 67 8.12 1.79 -1.11
N VAL A 68 6.98 1.13 -0.91
CA VAL A 68 6.76 0.26 0.27
C VAL A 68 7.67 -0.97 0.22
N THR A 69 7.95 -1.50 -0.97
CA THR A 69 8.89 -2.62 -1.15
C THR A 69 10.32 -2.21 -0.75
N ALA A 70 10.80 -1.07 -1.24
CA ALA A 70 12.12 -0.54 -0.88
C ALA A 70 12.23 -0.21 0.62
N TYR A 71 11.15 0.32 1.21
CA TYR A 71 11.09 0.55 2.66
C TYR A 71 11.14 -0.77 3.45
N GLY A 72 10.37 -1.78 3.07
CA GLY A 72 10.36 -3.10 3.72
C GLY A 72 11.69 -3.85 3.61
N ASN A 73 12.51 -3.54 2.60
CA ASN A 73 13.88 -4.05 2.46
C ASN A 73 14.90 -3.30 3.34
N GLY A 74 14.49 -2.22 4.01
CA GLY A 74 15.34 -1.36 4.82
C GLY A 74 16.26 -0.45 4.01
N GLU A 75 15.87 -0.09 2.78
CA GLU A 75 16.66 0.76 1.88
C GLU A 75 16.37 2.25 2.09
N LEU A 76 15.23 2.59 2.72
CA LEU A 76 14.74 3.96 2.83
C LEU A 76 14.59 4.40 4.29
N PRO A 77 14.93 5.65 4.63
CA PRO A 77 14.68 6.19 5.96
C PRO A 77 13.18 6.44 6.20
N THR A 78 12.67 6.00 7.34
CA THR A 78 11.23 6.01 7.68
C THR A 78 10.56 7.37 7.48
N ALA A 79 11.14 8.46 7.98
CA ALA A 79 10.51 9.79 7.88
C ALA A 79 10.37 10.27 6.42
N ALA A 80 11.39 10.03 5.58
CA ALA A 80 11.31 10.41 4.17
C ALA A 80 10.36 9.48 3.39
N ALA A 81 10.37 8.18 3.69
CA ALA A 81 9.42 7.23 3.13
C ALA A 81 7.97 7.58 3.48
N GLN A 82 7.72 8.03 4.72
CA GLN A 82 6.39 8.43 5.20
C GLN A 82 5.87 9.67 4.46
N ALA A 83 6.73 10.67 4.25
CA ALA A 83 6.40 11.86 3.47
C ALA A 83 6.16 11.50 1.98
N ALA A 84 7.00 10.64 1.40
CA ALA A 84 6.84 10.19 0.02
C ALA A 84 5.53 9.40 -0.18
N ALA A 85 5.16 8.53 0.78
CA ALA A 85 3.92 7.78 0.70
C ALA A 85 2.69 8.67 0.74
N TRP A 86 2.66 9.66 1.65
CA TRP A 86 1.56 10.64 1.69
C TRP A 86 1.47 11.50 0.43
N HIS A 87 2.60 11.83 -0.19
CA HIS A 87 2.61 12.53 -1.46
C HIS A 87 2.03 11.68 -2.59
N LEU A 88 2.47 10.43 -2.72
CA LEU A 88 2.06 9.55 -3.82
C LEU A 88 0.62 9.04 -3.64
N ASN A 89 0.26 8.59 -2.44
CA ASN A 89 -1.02 7.93 -2.19
C ASN A 89 -2.15 8.90 -1.81
N SER A 90 -1.87 9.93 -1.02
CA SER A 90 -2.89 10.91 -0.57
C SER A 90 -2.85 12.23 -1.33
N GLY A 91 -1.89 12.44 -2.23
CA GLY A 91 -1.78 13.64 -3.05
C GLY A 91 -1.34 14.90 -2.29
N VAL A 92 -0.81 14.77 -1.07
CA VAL A 92 -0.36 15.94 -0.28
C VAL A 92 0.91 16.53 -0.91
N SER A 93 0.96 17.84 -1.10
CA SER A 93 2.14 18.48 -1.68
C SER A 93 3.34 18.48 -0.72
N PHE A 94 4.56 18.50 -1.26
CA PHE A 94 5.75 18.56 -0.40
C PHE A 94 5.85 19.88 0.36
N GLU A 95 5.28 20.95 -0.19
CA GLU A 95 5.15 22.25 0.47
C GLU A 95 4.25 22.15 1.72
N GLU A 96 3.10 21.49 1.61
CA GLU A 96 2.21 21.24 2.75
C GLU A 96 2.87 20.34 3.79
N LEU A 97 3.60 19.30 3.35
CA LEU A 97 4.34 18.41 4.25
C LEU A 97 5.47 19.14 4.97
N ALA A 98 6.18 20.04 4.30
CA ALA A 98 7.23 20.87 4.89
C ALA A 98 6.65 21.90 5.89
N ALA A 99 5.45 22.40 5.64
CA ALA A 99 4.74 23.32 6.54
C ALA A 99 4.06 22.59 7.72
N LYS A 100 3.94 21.27 7.68
CA LYS A 100 3.27 20.47 8.71
C LYS A 100 4.07 20.56 10.01
N LEU A 101 3.36 20.81 11.11
CA LEU A 101 3.93 20.89 12.46
C LEU A 101 3.47 19.72 13.31
N THR A 102 4.30 19.29 14.25
CA THR A 102 3.96 18.32 15.28
C THR A 102 3.05 18.93 16.33
N GLY A 103 2.30 18.07 17.03
CA GLY A 103 1.51 18.47 18.19
C GLY A 103 0.11 19.00 17.87
N THR A 104 -0.52 19.58 18.90
CA THR A 104 -1.86 20.18 18.80
C THR A 104 -1.75 21.70 18.74
N GLU A 105 -2.72 22.37 18.13
CA GLU A 105 -2.79 23.85 18.04
C GLU A 105 -2.70 24.57 19.40
N ARG A 106 -2.97 23.87 20.50
CA ARG A 106 -2.86 24.39 21.87
C ARG A 106 -1.41 24.53 22.36
N GLN A 107 -0.43 23.98 21.64
CA GLN A 107 0.98 24.08 21.98
C GLN A 107 1.59 25.36 21.38
N VAL A 108 2.21 26.17 22.22
CA VAL A 108 2.78 27.48 21.86
C VAL A 108 4.00 27.33 20.94
N VAL A 109 4.80 26.29 21.16
CA VAL A 109 5.94 25.94 20.31
C VAL A 109 5.61 24.61 19.66
N ARG A 110 5.69 24.58 18.33
CA ARG A 110 5.50 23.36 17.53
C ARG A 110 6.70 23.18 16.63
N GLU A 111 7.21 21.95 16.58
CA GLU A 111 8.33 21.61 15.73
C GLU A 111 7.83 21.16 14.35
N PRO A 112 8.61 21.30 13.28
CA PRO A 112 8.28 20.69 12.00
C PRO A 112 8.08 19.18 12.14
N TYR A 113 7.06 18.66 11.47
CA TYR A 113 6.82 17.21 11.42
C TYR A 113 7.92 16.49 10.64
N PHE A 114 8.43 17.14 9.59
CA PHE A 114 9.58 16.69 8.82
C PHE A 114 10.65 17.77 8.81
N SER A 115 11.91 17.35 8.91
CA SER A 115 13.04 18.22 8.63
C SER A 115 13.17 18.49 7.13
N ARG A 116 13.87 19.57 6.77
CA ARG A 116 14.08 19.96 5.37
C ARG A 116 14.81 18.86 4.58
N ASP A 117 15.81 18.22 5.17
CA ASP A 117 16.58 17.14 4.52
C ASP A 117 15.70 15.91 4.26
N GLN A 118 14.78 15.60 5.18
CA GLN A 118 13.81 14.52 4.99
C GLN A 118 12.83 14.81 3.86
N ILE A 119 12.40 16.07 3.70
CA ILE A 119 11.54 16.47 2.58
C ILE A 119 12.30 16.33 1.25
N PHE A 120 13.55 16.79 1.17
CA PHE A 120 14.35 16.61 -0.05
C PHE A 120 14.55 15.14 -0.41
N ALA A 121 14.90 14.30 0.57
CA ALA A 121 15.00 12.86 0.36
C ALA A 121 13.66 12.26 -0.09
N ALA A 122 12.53 12.72 0.47
CA ALA A 122 11.20 12.24 0.09
C ALA A 122 10.86 12.59 -1.37
N VAL A 123 11.25 13.77 -1.86
CA VAL A 123 11.09 14.16 -3.27
C VAL A 123 11.86 13.21 -4.19
N GLU A 124 13.14 12.95 -3.90
CA GLU A 124 13.98 12.04 -4.69
C GLU A 124 13.42 10.61 -4.70
N ILE A 125 12.99 10.13 -3.52
CA ILE A 125 12.37 8.81 -3.36
C ILE A 125 11.08 8.72 -4.20
N ALA A 126 10.21 9.72 -4.13
CA ALA A 126 8.95 9.73 -4.87
C ALA A 126 9.16 9.76 -6.39
N GLN A 127 10.14 10.53 -6.86
CA GLN A 127 10.52 10.56 -8.28
C GLN A 127 11.02 9.19 -8.75
N ARG A 128 11.96 8.60 -8.02
CA ARG A 128 12.49 7.26 -8.33
C ARG A 128 11.41 6.18 -8.31
N ALA A 129 10.51 6.24 -7.33
CA ALA A 129 9.38 5.31 -7.25
C ALA A 129 8.45 5.41 -8.47
N ARG A 130 8.17 6.63 -8.96
CA ARG A 130 7.40 6.84 -10.19
C ARG A 130 8.11 6.30 -11.42
N GLU A 131 9.41 6.53 -11.54
CA GLU A 131 10.22 6.01 -12.66
C GLU A 131 10.19 4.48 -12.71
N LEU A 132 10.38 3.82 -11.56
CA LEU A 132 10.31 2.36 -11.46
C LEU A 132 8.88 1.83 -11.67
N GLY A 133 7.89 2.54 -11.15
CA GLY A 133 6.48 2.18 -11.26
C GLY A 133 5.88 2.36 -12.65
N ALA A 134 6.42 3.25 -13.50
CA ALA A 134 5.84 3.61 -14.79
C ALA A 134 5.66 2.42 -15.75
N SER A 135 6.50 1.38 -15.64
CA SER A 135 6.42 0.18 -16.48
C SER A 135 5.68 -0.98 -15.83
N ARG A 136 5.22 -0.84 -14.58
CA ARG A 136 4.63 -1.93 -13.79
C ARG A 136 3.11 -1.89 -13.87
N VAL A 137 2.52 -3.02 -14.24
CA VAL A 137 1.07 -3.24 -14.15
C VAL A 137 0.76 -3.95 -12.83
N VAL A 138 -0.02 -3.32 -11.97
CA VAL A 138 -0.48 -3.92 -10.71
C VAL A 138 -1.57 -4.94 -11.01
N LYS A 139 -1.35 -6.20 -10.63
CA LYS A 139 -2.36 -7.26 -10.73
C LYS A 139 -2.74 -7.69 -9.31
N PRO A 140 -4.04 -7.65 -8.95
CA PRO A 140 -4.48 -8.10 -7.64
C PRO A 140 -4.19 -9.60 -7.48
N ARG A 141 -3.83 -10.00 -6.27
CA ARG A 141 -3.59 -11.40 -5.94
C ARG A 141 -4.90 -12.04 -5.48
N PRO A 142 -5.20 -13.28 -5.92
CA PRO A 142 -6.33 -14.04 -5.40
C PRO A 142 -6.04 -14.34 -3.92
N PHE A 143 -6.67 -13.58 -3.02
CA PHE A 143 -6.50 -13.69 -1.58
C PHE A 143 -7.87 -13.63 -0.92
N LYS A 144 -8.18 -14.64 -0.10
CA LYS A 144 -9.39 -14.69 0.73
C LYS A 144 -9.03 -14.31 2.16
N LEU A 145 -9.82 -13.44 2.78
CA LEU A 145 -9.61 -13.05 4.17
C LEU A 145 -9.88 -14.23 5.10
N PRO A 146 -9.22 -14.29 6.28
CA PRO A 146 -9.56 -15.27 7.31
C PRO A 146 -11.04 -15.22 7.69
N SER A 147 -11.59 -14.01 7.87
CA SER A 147 -12.99 -13.76 8.19
C SER A 147 -13.95 -14.26 7.11
N GLU A 148 -13.57 -14.17 5.83
CA GLU A 148 -14.37 -14.71 4.71
C GLU A 148 -14.31 -16.24 4.63
N ARG A 149 -13.14 -16.84 4.93
CA ARG A 149 -12.98 -18.31 4.93
C ARG A 149 -13.83 -18.97 6.01
N GLU A 150 -13.93 -18.36 7.19
CA GLU A 150 -14.77 -18.85 8.28
C GLU A 150 -16.26 -18.86 7.91
N LEU A 151 -16.72 -17.91 7.08
CA LEU A 151 -18.09 -17.86 6.59
C LEU A 151 -18.37 -18.92 5.52
N ASP A 152 -17.43 -19.14 4.60
CA ASP A 152 -17.51 -20.21 3.59
C ASP A 152 -17.58 -21.60 4.27
N GLU A 153 -16.78 -21.81 5.30
CA GLU A 153 -16.72 -23.07 6.07
C GLU A 153 -17.97 -23.29 6.94
N ALA A 154 -18.55 -22.21 7.49
CA ALA A 154 -19.81 -22.27 8.23
C ALA A 154 -21.05 -22.49 7.34
N THR A 155 -20.95 -22.19 6.03
CA THR A 155 -22.06 -22.28 5.08
C THR A 155 -21.96 -23.51 4.17
N SER A 156 -20.85 -24.26 4.22
CA SER A 156 -20.72 -25.51 3.49
C SER A 156 -21.55 -26.61 4.19
N PRO A 157 -22.63 -27.13 3.57
CA PRO A 157 -23.35 -28.25 4.15
C PRO A 157 -22.39 -29.44 4.18
N GLY A 158 -22.09 -29.93 5.38
CA GLY A 158 -21.20 -31.08 5.54
C GLY A 158 -21.66 -32.24 4.66
N ASP A 159 -20.70 -32.84 3.95
CA ASP A 159 -20.85 -34.13 3.27
C ASP A 159 -21.38 -35.17 4.28
N GLU A 160 -22.70 -35.35 4.28
CA GLU A 160 -23.33 -36.55 4.79
C GLU A 160 -22.93 -37.67 3.83
N GLN A 161 -22.05 -38.54 4.28
CA GLN A 161 -21.56 -39.71 3.54
C GLN A 161 -22.75 -40.61 3.15
N ALA A 162 -23.30 -40.40 1.96
CA ALA A 162 -24.21 -41.34 1.31
C ALA A 162 -23.42 -42.19 0.31
N SER A 163 -23.18 -43.43 0.72
CA SER A 163 -22.64 -44.55 -0.06
C SER A 163 -23.45 -44.77 -1.36
N PRO A 164 -22.86 -45.35 -2.42
CA PRO A 164 -23.45 -45.40 -3.75
C PRO A 164 -24.51 -46.50 -3.85
N GLY A 165 -25.66 -46.19 -4.43
CA GLY A 165 -26.71 -47.18 -4.70
C GLY A 165 -27.86 -46.62 -5.54
N ASP A 166 -28.06 -47.25 -6.68
CA ASP A 166 -29.24 -47.22 -7.57
C ASP A 166 -29.49 -46.00 -8.48
N VAL A 167 -28.97 -46.18 -9.70
CA VAL A 167 -29.58 -45.79 -10.98
C VAL A 167 -31.08 -46.09 -10.99
N LEU A 168 -31.91 -45.12 -11.38
CA LEU A 168 -33.01 -45.35 -12.33
C LEU A 168 -33.32 -44.07 -13.10
N GLU A 169 -33.18 -44.20 -14.42
CA GLU A 169 -33.63 -43.30 -15.49
C GLU A 169 -35.03 -42.71 -15.28
N SER A 170 -35.21 -41.47 -15.72
CA SER A 170 -36.39 -41.10 -16.52
C SER A 170 -36.08 -39.92 -17.43
N GLU A 171 -36.60 -40.07 -18.65
CA GLU A 171 -36.28 -39.37 -19.89
C GLU A 171 -36.59 -37.86 -19.97
N GLU A 172 -35.79 -37.22 -20.83
CA GLU A 172 -36.05 -36.10 -21.74
C GLU A 172 -37.43 -35.41 -21.74
N VAL A 173 -37.40 -34.07 -21.68
CA VAL A 173 -38.11 -33.25 -22.68
C VAL A 173 -37.23 -32.08 -23.11
N ASN A 174 -36.91 -32.11 -24.39
CA ASN A 174 -36.24 -31.13 -25.22
C ASN A 174 -37.14 -29.91 -25.47
N ALA A 175 -36.60 -28.68 -25.36
CA ALA A 175 -37.18 -27.47 -25.96
C ALA A 175 -36.18 -26.29 -25.94
N GLU A 176 -35.37 -26.19 -26.99
CA GLU A 176 -34.98 -24.91 -27.61
C GLU A 176 -35.75 -24.83 -28.96
N PRO A 177 -35.81 -23.71 -29.71
CA PRO A 177 -35.28 -22.36 -29.47
C PRO A 177 -36.27 -21.23 -29.81
N THR A 178 -35.98 -19.98 -29.43
CA THR A 178 -36.49 -18.81 -30.18
C THR A 178 -35.49 -17.65 -30.15
N GLU A 179 -34.95 -17.34 -31.33
CA GLU A 179 -34.36 -16.05 -31.71
C GLU A 179 -35.34 -14.89 -31.51
N ALA A 180 -34.79 -13.73 -31.13
CA ALA A 180 -35.06 -12.37 -31.61
C ALA A 180 -34.48 -11.39 -30.58
N GLU A 181 -33.94 -10.21 -30.88
CA GLU A 181 -33.55 -9.49 -32.07
C GLU A 181 -33.07 -8.11 -31.53
N SER A 182 -32.05 -7.53 -32.17
CA SER A 182 -31.74 -6.08 -32.22
C SER A 182 -31.10 -5.32 -31.04
N ALA A 183 -29.95 -4.74 -31.41
CA ALA A 183 -29.15 -3.63 -30.86
C ALA A 183 -29.96 -2.28 -30.80
N PRO A 184 -29.40 -1.08 -30.43
CA PRO A 184 -27.98 -0.71 -30.41
C PRO A 184 -27.51 0.28 -29.30
N ALA A 185 -26.20 0.56 -29.43
CA ALA A 185 -25.33 1.55 -28.81
C ALA A 185 -25.95 2.87 -28.33
N GLU A 186 -25.43 3.38 -27.20
CA GLU A 186 -25.34 4.82 -26.95
C GLU A 186 -24.03 5.15 -26.23
N GLN A 187 -23.20 5.93 -26.91
CA GLN A 187 -22.06 6.66 -26.36
C GLN A 187 -22.58 7.99 -25.79
N PRO A 188 -21.92 8.55 -24.77
CA PRO A 188 -21.72 10.00 -24.74
C PRO A 188 -20.22 10.27 -24.89
N ALA A 189 -19.82 10.84 -26.03
CA ALA A 189 -19.81 12.29 -26.27
C ALA A 189 -18.63 12.95 -25.55
N VAL A 190 -17.59 13.11 -26.36
CA VAL A 190 -16.51 14.09 -26.25
C VAL A 190 -17.09 15.48 -25.99
N GLU A 191 -16.68 16.13 -24.89
CA GLU A 191 -16.74 17.59 -24.80
C GLU A 191 -15.38 18.16 -25.12
N ALA A 192 -15.42 18.98 -26.16
CA ALA A 192 -14.31 19.61 -26.82
C ALA A 192 -13.70 20.74 -25.99
N GLU A 193 -12.42 20.92 -26.24
CA GLU A 193 -11.63 22.08 -25.90
C GLU A 193 -12.28 23.41 -26.33
N ALA A 194 -12.16 24.41 -25.45
CA ALA A 194 -12.06 25.80 -25.86
C ALA A 194 -10.94 26.47 -25.05
N SER A 195 -9.71 26.27 -25.54
CA SER A 195 -8.58 27.18 -25.32
C SER A 195 -8.79 28.47 -26.11
N ALA A 196 -8.50 29.61 -25.48
CA ALA A 196 -8.04 30.91 -26.02
C ALA A 196 -8.53 32.01 -25.04
N THR A 197 -7.73 32.86 -24.40
CA THR A 197 -6.60 33.71 -24.83
C THR A 197 -5.96 34.24 -23.53
N GLY A 198 -4.64 34.31 -23.35
CA GLY A 198 -3.78 35.34 -23.91
C GLY A 198 -3.73 36.60 -23.04
N SER A 199 -2.81 36.66 -22.05
CA SER A 199 -2.31 37.95 -21.54
C SER A 199 -0.90 37.83 -20.95
N THR A 200 0.05 38.35 -21.71
CA THR A 200 1.48 38.46 -21.45
C THR A 200 1.78 39.43 -20.29
N PRO A 201 2.83 39.18 -19.46
CA PRO A 201 3.29 40.14 -18.45
C PRO A 201 4.20 41.22 -19.04
N ALA A 202 4.02 42.47 -18.61
CA ALA A 202 4.94 43.57 -18.88
C ALA A 202 6.02 43.67 -17.77
N PRO A 203 7.31 43.87 -18.10
CA PRO A 203 8.34 44.18 -17.12
C PRO A 203 8.37 45.70 -16.83
N THR A 204 8.28 46.10 -15.57
CA THR A 204 8.65 47.45 -15.14
C THR A 204 9.98 47.39 -14.39
N THR A 205 11.01 47.88 -15.09
CA THR A 205 12.22 48.43 -14.52
C THR A 205 11.86 49.71 -13.77
N ASN A 206 12.30 49.86 -12.51
CA ASN A 206 12.65 51.20 -12.06
C ASN A 206 13.86 51.19 -11.12
N VAL A 207 14.77 52.09 -11.46
CA VAL A 207 16.01 52.48 -10.80
C VAL A 207 15.67 53.50 -9.72
N GLY A 208 16.37 53.42 -8.59
CA GLY A 208 16.31 54.40 -7.49
C GLY A 208 17.09 53.88 -6.29
#